data_AF-A0A9W9LRC8-F1
#
_entry.id   AF-A0A9W9LRC8-F1
#
_cell.length_a   1.000
_cell.length_b   1.000
_cell.length_c   1.000
_cell.angle_alpha   90.00
_cell.angle_beta   90.00
_cell.angle_gamma   90.00
#
_symmetry.space_group_name_H-M   'P 1'
#
loop_
_entity.id
_entity.type
_entity.pdbx_description
1 polymer ?
#
loop_
_entity_poly.entity_id
_entity_poly.type
_entity_poly.pdbx_seq_one_letter_code
_entity_poly.pdbx_strand_id
1 'polypeptide(L)'
;MQGGANGGVGLSGTRIGVWYLPLIYFRLSEVNVSGRRAFFLFHPSLMALRLLVNTGLLAIPIGGAVGTLLGLDAHRSATGQPPLFTSDGHPGTGGSTGGHDSTGGGASHPGTTNNGVTTKTYCDLSFGVSPPTQGESFTFNPNQWGVTDSTNGGLCMNVTTFNNETYATKNTAPEFSVTWQFDAGPNTQPVHAYSNLLVENVLPLTLEKISEINLDLHWTYGVGNTPAESTDDATLKANDLATNVAVDMFFDTDQKKAQNSSLAGFEVMVWFADYGASAQPFGLDKGAVTTKTIEGAEFSLYADTHTVAGGDQHVLTWVATEATEKFHGDLYPLITDLYTLKGETYPAKDDYMGIFQFGTEAFSSKQNVTFWCPTFSLDIKS
;
A
#
# COMPACT_ATOMS: atom_id res chain seq x y z
N MET A 1 31.96 -14.80 45.85
CA MET A 1 30.92 -14.37 46.82
C MET A 1 29.73 -13.96 45.97
N GLN A 2 28.76 -14.85 45.73
CA GLN A 2 27.47 -14.95 46.45
C GLN A 2 26.73 -13.60 46.49
N GLY A 3 25.49 -13.40 46.06
CA GLY A 3 24.40 -14.18 45.42
C GLY A 3 23.51 -13.16 44.66
N GLY A 4 22.59 -13.49 43.76
CA GLY A 4 21.50 -14.44 43.87
C GLY A 4 20.18 -13.70 44.12
N ALA A 5 19.40 -13.42 43.06
CA ALA A 5 17.93 -13.28 43.12
C ALA A 5 17.34 -13.33 41.71
N ASN A 6 16.62 -14.41 41.44
CA ASN A 6 15.80 -14.69 40.26
C ASN A 6 14.50 -13.87 40.28
N GLY A 7 13.98 -13.56 39.09
CA GLY A 7 12.63 -13.03 38.90
C GLY A 7 12.20 -13.07 37.43
N GLY A 8 12.04 -14.27 36.87
CA GLY A 8 11.46 -14.47 35.54
C GLY A 8 9.94 -14.32 35.55
N VAL A 9 9.40 -13.56 34.61
CA VAL A 9 7.95 -13.47 34.34
C VAL A 9 7.67 -14.31 33.11
N GLY A 10 7.07 -15.49 33.34
CA GLY A 10 6.61 -16.40 32.29
C GLY A 10 5.24 -15.99 31.75
N LEU A 11 5.13 -15.96 30.43
CA LEU A 11 3.88 -15.86 29.68
C LEU A 11 3.01 -17.11 29.94
N SER A 12 1.89 -16.92 30.62
CA SER A 12 0.86 -17.94 30.83
C SER A 12 -0.13 -17.93 29.67
N GLY A 13 -0.28 -19.06 29.00
CA GLY A 13 -1.17 -19.27 27.87
C GLY A 13 -2.65 -19.01 28.16
N THR A 14 -3.30 -18.44 27.15
CA THR A 14 -4.74 -18.19 27.06
C THR A 14 -5.52 -19.50 27.09
N ARG A 15 -6.23 -19.78 28.20
CA ARG A 15 -7.23 -20.86 28.25
C ARG A 15 -8.57 -20.34 27.75
N ILE A 16 -9.09 -21.02 26.72
CA ILE A 16 -10.45 -20.89 26.20
C ILE A 16 -11.43 -21.26 27.32
N GLY A 17 -12.24 -20.30 27.76
CA GLY A 17 -13.29 -20.51 28.74
C GLY A 17 -14.48 -21.24 28.13
N VAL A 18 -14.67 -22.50 28.50
CA VAL A 18 -15.90 -23.26 28.23
C VAL A 18 -16.94 -22.85 29.28
N TRP A 19 -18.00 -22.17 28.86
CA TRP A 19 -19.13 -21.84 29.71
C TRP A 19 -20.06 -23.07 29.83
N TYR A 20 -20.10 -23.68 31.02
CA TYR A 20 -21.12 -24.66 31.38
C TYR A 20 -22.37 -23.93 31.91
N LEU A 21 -23.52 -24.11 31.23
CA LEU A 21 -24.84 -23.75 31.76
C LEU A 21 -25.31 -24.82 32.75
N PRO A 22 -25.84 -24.47 33.94
CA PRO A 22 -26.38 -25.45 34.86
C PRO A 22 -27.77 -25.93 34.41
N LEU A 23 -27.94 -27.24 34.27
CA LEU A 23 -29.24 -27.90 34.16
C LEU A 23 -30.02 -27.74 35.48
N ILE A 24 -31.13 -27.01 35.44
CA ILE A 24 -32.10 -26.95 36.54
C ILE A 24 -33.06 -28.14 36.40
N TYR A 25 -32.95 -29.12 37.30
CA TYR A 25 -33.91 -30.20 37.48
C TYR A 25 -35.08 -29.71 38.34
N PHE A 26 -36.30 -29.67 37.79
CA PHE A 26 -37.52 -29.51 38.61
C PHE A 26 -37.96 -30.88 39.13
N ARG A 27 -37.86 -31.08 40.45
CA ARG A 27 -38.42 -32.21 41.18
C ARG A 27 -39.88 -31.89 41.52
N LEU A 28 -40.83 -32.55 40.85
CA LEU A 28 -42.24 -32.52 41.27
C LEU A 28 -42.42 -33.38 42.51
N SER A 29 -42.94 -32.80 43.59
CA SER A 29 -43.47 -33.52 44.74
C SER A 29 -44.98 -33.56 44.63
N GLU A 30 -45.56 -34.76 44.70
CA GLU A 30 -47.00 -34.97 44.79
C GLU A 30 -47.46 -34.66 46.22
N VAL A 31 -48.40 -33.73 46.35
CA VAL A 31 -49.21 -33.54 47.56
C VAL A 31 -50.63 -33.96 47.21
N ASN A 32 -51.06 -35.08 47.78
CA ASN A 32 -52.40 -35.62 47.62
C ASN A 32 -53.30 -35.05 48.72
N VAL A 33 -54.23 -34.15 48.36
CA VAL A 33 -55.30 -33.70 49.26
C VAL A 33 -56.63 -33.62 48.50
N SER A 34 -57.57 -34.42 49.01
CA SER A 34 -59.04 -34.26 48.99
C SER A 34 -59.74 -34.12 47.63
N GLY A 35 -60.51 -35.15 47.30
CA GLY A 35 -61.29 -35.24 46.07
C GLY A 35 -62.28 -34.10 45.84
N ARG A 36 -62.24 -33.56 44.62
CA ARG A 36 -63.36 -33.02 43.83
C ARG A 36 -62.90 -32.98 42.38
N ARG A 37 -63.68 -33.57 41.47
CA ARG A 37 -63.41 -33.56 40.03
C ARG A 37 -63.51 -32.12 39.52
N ALA A 38 -62.39 -31.56 39.04
CA ALA A 38 -62.37 -30.32 38.27
C ALA A 38 -61.85 -30.63 36.86
N PHE A 39 -62.73 -30.47 35.87
CA PHE A 39 -62.41 -30.51 34.46
C PHE A 39 -61.58 -29.26 34.13
N PHE A 40 -60.28 -29.42 33.84
CA PHE A 40 -59.46 -28.31 33.33
C PHE A 40 -59.62 -28.23 31.82
N LEU A 41 -60.29 -27.18 31.37
CA LEU A 41 -60.30 -26.69 30.00
C LEU A 41 -58.88 -26.22 29.62
N PHE A 42 -58.26 -26.88 28.65
CA PHE A 42 -56.99 -26.43 28.06
C PHE A 42 -57.20 -25.11 27.30
N HIS A 43 -56.52 -24.05 27.72
CA HIS A 43 -56.46 -22.77 26.99
C HIS A 43 -55.30 -22.79 25.96
N PRO A 44 -55.53 -22.49 24.66
CA PRO A 44 -54.51 -22.60 23.60
C PRO A 44 -53.38 -21.56 23.66
N SER A 45 -53.47 -20.54 24.52
CA SER A 45 -52.59 -19.36 24.50
C SER A 45 -51.21 -19.59 25.11
N LEU A 46 -51.02 -20.62 25.95
CA LEU A 46 -49.73 -20.88 26.62
C LEU A 46 -48.73 -21.67 25.76
N MET A 47 -49.20 -22.41 24.75
CA MET A 47 -48.32 -23.14 23.82
C MET A 47 -47.69 -22.23 22.76
N ALA A 48 -48.42 -21.20 22.30
CA ALA A 48 -47.91 -20.24 21.31
C ALA A 48 -46.71 -19.45 21.83
N LEU A 49 -46.75 -18.99 23.09
CA LEU A 49 -45.65 -18.22 23.71
C LEU A 49 -44.41 -19.09 23.96
N ARG A 50 -44.59 -20.36 24.34
CA ARG A 50 -43.47 -21.31 24.51
C ARG A 50 -42.81 -21.70 23.19
N LEU A 51 -43.60 -21.82 22.12
CA LEU A 51 -43.06 -22.03 20.77
C LEU A 51 -42.25 -20.79 20.33
N LEU A 52 -42.79 -19.58 20.50
CA LEU A 52 -42.12 -18.32 20.13
C LEU A 52 -40.80 -18.09 20.88
N VAL A 53 -40.77 -18.36 22.19
CA VAL A 53 -39.56 -18.20 23.01
C VAL A 53 -38.48 -19.23 22.65
N ASN A 54 -38.85 -20.49 22.39
CA ASN A 54 -37.89 -21.51 21.96
C ASN A 54 -37.38 -21.27 20.53
N THR A 55 -38.24 -20.86 19.60
CA THR A 55 -37.83 -20.56 18.22
C THR A 55 -36.97 -19.30 18.15
N GLY A 56 -37.29 -18.27 18.94
CA GLY A 56 -36.48 -17.04 19.05
C GLY A 56 -35.10 -17.27 19.68
N LEU A 57 -35.03 -18.07 20.76
CA LEU A 57 -33.76 -18.43 21.40
C LEU A 57 -32.86 -19.31 20.52
N LEU A 58 -33.44 -20.08 19.59
CA LEU A 58 -32.68 -20.86 18.61
C LEU A 58 -32.23 -20.00 17.41
N ALA A 59 -33.04 -19.02 17.00
CA ALA A 59 -32.76 -18.17 15.85
C ALA A 59 -31.62 -17.17 16.10
N ILE A 60 -31.45 -16.68 17.33
CA ILE A 60 -30.42 -15.68 17.65
C ILE A 60 -29.00 -16.22 17.47
N PRO A 61 -28.61 -17.41 18.01
CA PRO A 61 -27.28 -17.97 17.79
C PRO A 61 -27.01 -18.31 16.33
N ILE A 62 -28.02 -18.81 15.61
CA ILE A 62 -27.90 -19.17 14.18
C ILE A 62 -27.74 -17.91 13.33
N GLY A 63 -28.58 -16.90 13.55
CA GLY A 63 -28.51 -15.62 12.84
C GLY A 63 -27.21 -14.87 13.11
N GLY A 64 -26.71 -14.90 14.36
CA GLY A 64 -25.41 -14.35 14.71
C GLY A 64 -24.26 -15.05 13.98
N ALA A 65 -24.25 -16.38 13.96
CA ALA A 65 -23.23 -17.16 13.26
C ALA A 65 -23.26 -16.92 11.74
N VAL A 66 -24.43 -16.97 11.11
CA VAL A 66 -24.58 -16.70 9.67
C VAL A 66 -24.17 -15.26 9.34
N GLY A 67 -24.58 -14.29 10.15
CA GLY A 67 -24.18 -12.88 9.98
C GLY A 67 -22.68 -12.68 10.06
N THR A 68 -22.01 -13.32 11.02
CA THR A 68 -20.53 -13.29 11.12
C THR A 68 -19.86 -13.94 9.93
N LEU A 69 -20.36 -15.09 9.44
CA LEU A 69 -19.79 -15.78 8.29
C LEU A 69 -19.97 -14.98 7.00
N LEU A 70 -21.14 -14.36 6.78
CA LEU A 70 -21.39 -13.46 5.66
C LEU A 70 -20.52 -12.19 5.75
N GLY A 71 -20.34 -11.63 6.94
CA GLY A 71 -19.46 -10.48 7.15
C GLY A 71 -17.99 -10.80 6.86
N LEU A 72 -17.51 -11.98 7.30
CA LEU A 72 -16.17 -12.46 6.99
C LEU A 72 -15.98 -12.71 5.50
N ASP A 73 -16.96 -13.31 4.83
CA ASP A 73 -16.90 -13.57 3.39
C ASP A 73 -16.91 -12.26 2.59
N ALA A 74 -17.73 -11.28 2.99
CA ALA A 74 -17.75 -9.94 2.40
C ALA A 74 -16.41 -9.20 2.60
N HIS A 75 -15.83 -9.25 3.80
CA HIS A 75 -14.51 -8.68 4.06
C HIS A 75 -13.45 -9.36 3.19
N ARG A 76 -13.46 -10.70 3.11
CA ARG A 76 -12.51 -11.46 2.29
C ARG A 76 -12.63 -11.05 0.82
N SER A 77 -13.85 -10.95 0.31
CA SER A 77 -14.11 -10.44 -1.04
C SER A 77 -13.58 -9.02 -1.24
N ALA A 78 -13.72 -8.13 -0.25
CA ALA A 78 -13.23 -6.76 -0.35
C ALA A 78 -11.69 -6.67 -0.33
N THR A 79 -11.00 -7.60 0.33
CA THR A 79 -9.53 -7.63 0.43
C THR A 79 -8.89 -8.61 -0.55
N GLY A 80 -9.59 -9.01 -1.61
CA GLY A 80 -9.09 -9.96 -2.60
C GLY A 80 -8.77 -11.37 -2.05
N GLN A 81 -9.26 -11.73 -0.86
CA GLN A 81 -9.05 -13.05 -0.26
C GLN A 81 -10.06 -14.06 -0.82
N PRO A 82 -9.69 -15.36 -0.92
CA PRO A 82 -10.61 -16.37 -1.45
C PRO A 82 -11.86 -16.52 -0.57
N PRO A 83 -13.04 -16.89 -1.11
CA PRO A 83 -14.26 -17.05 -0.33
C PRO A 83 -14.09 -18.03 0.84
N LEU A 84 -14.82 -17.81 1.93
CA LEU A 84 -14.79 -18.69 3.11
C LEU A 84 -15.31 -20.10 2.81
N PHE A 85 -16.19 -20.21 1.81
CA PHE A 85 -16.79 -21.46 1.36
C PHE A 85 -16.48 -21.66 -0.12
N THR A 86 -15.37 -22.33 -0.42
CA THR A 86 -15.13 -22.90 -1.75
C THR A 86 -15.71 -24.31 -1.79
N SER A 87 -16.28 -24.72 -2.93
CA SER A 87 -16.80 -26.09 -3.14
C SER A 87 -15.71 -27.16 -3.15
N ASP A 88 -14.44 -26.74 -3.11
CA ASP A 88 -13.28 -27.62 -3.20
C ASP A 88 -12.73 -27.80 -1.79
N GLY A 89 -13.38 -28.69 -1.04
CA GLY A 89 -13.01 -28.99 0.33
C GLY A 89 -11.62 -29.62 0.42
N HIS A 90 -10.56 -28.82 0.54
CA HIS A 90 -9.26 -29.21 1.08
C HIS A 90 -8.67 -28.06 1.93
N PRO A 91 -8.40 -28.27 3.22
CA PRO A 91 -7.70 -27.29 4.04
C PRO A 91 -6.19 -27.42 3.80
N GLY A 92 -5.60 -26.37 3.23
CA GLY A 92 -4.18 -26.02 3.36
C GLY A 92 -3.14 -26.97 2.76
N THR A 93 -2.47 -26.51 1.71
CA THR A 93 -0.99 -26.51 1.61
C THR A 93 -0.59 -25.75 0.34
N GLY A 94 0.38 -24.84 0.48
CA GLY A 94 0.96 -24.13 -0.66
C GLY A 94 1.72 -25.06 -1.61
N GLY A 95 1.85 -24.60 -2.85
CA GLY A 95 2.83 -25.10 -3.79
C GLY A 95 2.29 -25.94 -4.95
N SER A 96 2.76 -25.57 -6.13
CA SER A 96 3.06 -26.41 -7.29
C SER A 96 2.06 -26.43 -8.46
N THR A 97 2.53 -25.83 -9.56
CA THR A 97 2.77 -26.45 -10.89
C THR A 97 1.74 -27.40 -11.52
N GLY A 98 1.51 -27.17 -12.81
CA GLY A 98 1.35 -28.25 -13.80
C GLY A 98 -0.09 -28.59 -14.16
N GLY A 99 -0.45 -28.35 -15.42
CA GLY A 99 -1.78 -28.63 -15.94
C GLY A 99 -2.10 -30.11 -16.08
N HIS A 100 -3.39 -30.40 -16.27
CA HIS A 100 -3.84 -31.34 -17.29
C HIS A 100 -5.33 -31.14 -17.57
N ASP A 101 -5.63 -31.30 -18.86
CA ASP A 101 -6.91 -31.39 -19.54
C ASP A 101 -7.85 -32.41 -18.88
N SER A 102 -9.12 -32.04 -18.64
CA SER A 102 -10.19 -33.01 -18.45
C SER A 102 -11.53 -32.42 -18.83
N THR A 103 -12.08 -32.98 -19.90
CA THR A 103 -13.41 -32.72 -20.44
C THR A 103 -14.45 -33.52 -19.65
N GLY A 104 -15.38 -32.84 -18.99
CA GLY A 104 -16.47 -33.49 -18.26
C GLY A 104 -17.54 -32.48 -17.85
N GLY A 105 -18.58 -32.35 -18.69
CA GLY A 105 -19.68 -31.43 -18.48
C GLY A 105 -20.53 -31.77 -17.25
N GLY A 106 -20.81 -30.75 -16.44
CA GLY A 106 -21.75 -30.79 -15.33
C GLY A 106 -22.12 -29.37 -14.91
N ALA A 107 -23.41 -29.04 -15.04
CA ALA A 107 -24.14 -27.90 -14.48
C ALA A 107 -23.36 -26.62 -14.14
N SER A 108 -23.61 -25.57 -14.93
CA SER A 108 -23.27 -24.18 -14.67
C SER A 108 -23.76 -23.72 -13.29
N HIS A 109 -22.89 -23.85 -12.28
CA HIS A 109 -22.92 -22.98 -11.11
C HIS A 109 -22.40 -21.60 -11.52
N PRO A 110 -22.99 -20.50 -11.02
CA PRO A 110 -22.49 -19.15 -11.31
C PRO A 110 -21.04 -19.07 -10.83
N GLY A 111 -20.18 -18.56 -11.70
CA GLY A 111 -18.73 -18.73 -11.66
C GLY A 111 -18.11 -18.53 -10.29
N THR A 112 -17.12 -19.37 -9.99
CA THR A 112 -16.17 -19.12 -8.91
C THR A 112 -15.55 -17.74 -9.16
N THR A 113 -15.89 -16.77 -8.32
CA THR A 113 -15.24 -15.47 -8.30
C THR A 113 -13.75 -15.70 -8.04
N ASN A 114 -12.88 -15.33 -8.97
CA ASN A 114 -11.43 -15.42 -8.80
C ASN A 114 -10.98 -14.33 -7.82
N ASN A 115 -11.26 -14.55 -6.53
CA ASN A 115 -10.79 -13.72 -5.44
C ASN A 115 -9.49 -14.34 -4.93
N GLY A 116 -8.37 -13.66 -5.18
CA GLY A 116 -7.05 -14.07 -4.75
C GLY A 116 -6.09 -12.89 -4.74
N VAL A 117 -5.01 -13.01 -3.96
CA VAL A 117 -3.91 -12.05 -3.93
C VAL A 117 -2.73 -12.68 -4.64
N THR A 118 -2.18 -11.99 -5.64
CA THR A 118 -1.06 -12.47 -6.44
C THR A 118 0.09 -11.48 -6.36
N THR A 119 1.27 -11.94 -5.94
CA THR A 119 2.50 -11.15 -6.02
C THR A 119 3.35 -11.65 -7.19
N LYS A 120 3.81 -10.74 -8.05
CA LYS A 120 4.73 -11.04 -9.14
C LYS A 120 6.02 -10.25 -8.98
N THR A 121 7.13 -10.92 -9.27
CA THR A 121 8.48 -10.35 -9.19
C THR A 121 8.99 -10.00 -10.58
N TYR A 122 9.60 -8.83 -10.70
CA TYR A 122 10.15 -8.26 -11.93
C TYR A 122 11.57 -7.77 -11.64
N CYS A 123 12.57 -8.41 -12.25
CA CYS A 123 13.99 -8.07 -12.09
C CYS A 123 14.61 -7.52 -13.38
N ASP A 124 13.80 -7.33 -14.42
CA ASP A 124 14.21 -6.74 -15.69
C ASP A 124 14.72 -5.31 -15.48
N LEU A 125 15.60 -4.84 -16.36
CA LEU A 125 16.15 -3.49 -16.26
C LEU A 125 15.06 -2.43 -16.41
N SER A 126 14.16 -2.58 -17.37
CA SER A 126 13.00 -1.71 -17.53
C SER A 126 11.85 -2.53 -18.09
N PHE A 127 10.74 -2.57 -17.36
CA PHE A 127 9.55 -3.31 -17.74
C PHE A 127 8.33 -2.66 -17.11
N GLY A 128 7.43 -2.14 -17.95
CA GLY A 128 6.16 -1.57 -17.49
C GLY A 128 5.17 -2.67 -17.14
N VAL A 129 4.73 -2.68 -15.88
CA VAL A 129 3.70 -3.58 -15.35
C VAL A 129 2.48 -2.74 -15.05
N SER A 130 1.37 -2.96 -15.77
CA SER A 130 0.12 -2.25 -15.53
C SER A 130 -0.96 -3.25 -15.09
N PRO A 131 -1.07 -3.57 -13.79
CA PRO A 131 -2.16 -4.39 -13.29
C PRO A 131 -3.52 -3.77 -13.62
N PRO A 132 -4.54 -4.58 -13.94
CA PRO A 132 -5.88 -4.06 -14.14
C PRO A 132 -6.43 -3.52 -12.81
N THR A 133 -7.15 -2.40 -12.89
CA THR A 133 -7.81 -1.72 -11.78
C THR A 133 -9.21 -1.26 -12.22
N GLN A 134 -10.15 -1.17 -11.27
CA GLN A 134 -11.49 -0.62 -11.55
C GLN A 134 -11.54 0.92 -11.56
N GLY A 135 -10.40 1.59 -11.40
CA GLY A 135 -10.28 3.04 -11.26
C GLY A 135 -9.09 3.60 -12.04
N GLU A 136 -8.32 4.47 -11.39
CA GLU A 136 -7.06 4.97 -11.93
C GLU A 136 -6.09 3.83 -12.19
N SER A 137 -5.37 3.95 -13.29
CA SER A 137 -4.41 2.95 -13.74
C SER A 137 -3.00 3.38 -13.34
N PHE A 138 -2.20 2.41 -12.95
CA PHE A 138 -0.81 2.62 -12.55
C PHE A 138 0.10 1.67 -13.32
N THR A 139 1.25 2.19 -13.75
CA THR A 139 2.31 1.40 -14.38
C THR A 139 3.51 1.35 -13.44
N PHE A 140 3.85 0.17 -12.94
CA PHE A 140 5.03 -0.07 -12.12
C PHE A 140 6.23 -0.41 -12.99
N ASN A 141 7.41 0.08 -12.64
CA ASN A 141 8.61 -0.18 -13.40
C ASN A 141 9.84 -0.31 -12.48
N PRO A 142 10.60 -1.43 -12.54
CA PRO A 142 11.90 -1.53 -11.88
C PRO A 142 12.87 -0.40 -12.27
N ASN A 143 12.81 0.05 -13.53
CA ASN A 143 13.47 1.24 -14.07
C ASN A 143 14.93 1.44 -13.60
N GLN A 144 15.76 0.43 -13.86
CA GLN A 144 17.20 0.38 -13.64
C GLN A 144 17.97 1.10 -14.76
N TRP A 145 17.60 2.35 -15.04
CA TRP A 145 18.10 3.13 -16.17
C TRP A 145 19.59 3.46 -16.10
N GLY A 146 20.18 3.48 -14.90
CA GLY A 146 21.59 3.78 -14.66
C GLY A 146 22.49 2.53 -14.63
N VAL A 147 21.94 1.33 -14.82
CA VAL A 147 22.72 0.09 -14.85
C VAL A 147 23.51 -0.03 -16.16
N THR A 148 24.79 -0.35 -16.03
CA THR A 148 25.72 -0.59 -17.14
C THR A 148 26.39 -1.96 -17.00
N ASP A 149 27.15 -2.39 -18.00
CA ASP A 149 27.97 -3.62 -17.94
C ASP A 149 28.99 -3.64 -16.79
N SER A 150 29.32 -2.46 -16.22
CA SER A 150 30.24 -2.31 -15.09
C SER A 150 29.54 -2.23 -13.73
N THR A 151 28.20 -2.15 -13.71
CA THR A 151 27.44 -2.03 -12.47
C THR A 151 27.46 -3.36 -11.71
N ASN A 152 27.80 -3.31 -10.43
CA ASN A 152 27.73 -4.46 -9.53
C ASN A 152 26.53 -4.31 -8.60
N GLY A 153 25.65 -5.30 -8.61
CA GLY A 153 24.40 -5.28 -7.86
C GLY A 153 23.21 -5.74 -8.68
N GLY A 154 22.02 -5.54 -8.13
CA GLY A 154 20.77 -5.85 -8.80
C GLY A 154 19.57 -5.38 -8.00
N LEU A 155 18.43 -5.37 -8.68
CA LEU A 155 17.16 -4.90 -8.15
C LEU A 155 16.03 -5.79 -8.67
N CYS A 156 15.07 -6.08 -7.79
CA CYS A 156 13.81 -6.71 -8.15
C CYS A 156 12.65 -5.97 -7.50
N MET A 157 11.61 -5.72 -8.28
CA MET A 157 10.34 -5.18 -7.82
C MET A 157 9.33 -6.31 -7.64
N ASN A 158 8.54 -6.25 -6.57
CA ASN A 158 7.37 -7.09 -6.37
C ASN A 158 6.12 -6.22 -6.41
N VAL A 159 5.10 -6.63 -7.16
CA VAL A 159 3.79 -5.97 -7.20
C VAL A 159 2.74 -6.97 -6.75
N THR A 160 1.96 -6.61 -5.73
CA THR A 160 0.87 -7.44 -5.19
C THR A 160 -0.48 -6.94 -5.68
N THR A 161 -1.16 -7.74 -6.48
CA THR A 161 -2.43 -7.40 -7.12
C THR A 161 -3.57 -8.25 -6.57
N PHE A 162 -4.77 -7.66 -6.49
CA PHE A 162 -5.99 -8.43 -6.19
C PHE A 162 -6.63 -8.91 -7.48
N ASN A 163 -6.89 -10.21 -7.60
CA ASN A 163 -7.45 -10.84 -8.81
C ASN A 163 -8.85 -10.32 -9.17
N ASN A 164 -9.56 -9.72 -8.22
CA ASN A 164 -10.86 -9.08 -8.40
C ASN A 164 -10.78 -7.56 -8.56
N GLU A 165 -9.56 -6.99 -8.56
CA GLU A 165 -9.28 -5.57 -8.83
C GLU A 165 -9.90 -4.60 -7.81
N THR A 166 -10.28 -5.10 -6.62
CA THR A 166 -10.95 -4.29 -5.58
C THR A 166 -9.96 -3.66 -4.62
N TYR A 167 -9.44 -2.49 -4.97
CA TYR A 167 -8.59 -1.68 -4.08
C TYR A 167 -9.43 -0.78 -3.16
N ALA A 168 -8.81 -0.21 -2.13
CA ALA A 168 -9.51 0.55 -1.08
C ALA A 168 -10.32 1.73 -1.65
N THR A 169 -9.78 2.39 -2.68
CA THR A 169 -10.48 3.42 -3.46
C THR A 169 -10.22 3.22 -4.95
N LYS A 170 -10.94 3.98 -5.80
CA LYS A 170 -10.66 4.05 -7.24
C LYS A 170 -9.28 4.64 -7.57
N ASN A 171 -8.66 5.33 -6.62
CA ASN A 171 -7.40 6.06 -6.75
C ASN A 171 -6.22 5.30 -6.11
N THR A 172 -6.47 4.12 -5.54
CA THR A 172 -5.47 3.36 -4.78
C THR A 172 -4.73 2.40 -5.70
N ALA A 173 -3.40 2.50 -5.69
CA ALA A 173 -2.53 1.60 -6.42
C ALA A 173 -2.37 0.25 -5.68
N PRO A 174 -2.06 -0.83 -6.41
CA PRO A 174 -1.51 -2.04 -5.82
C PRO A 174 -0.31 -1.75 -4.91
N GLU A 175 -0.15 -2.48 -3.82
CA GLU A 175 1.08 -2.39 -3.03
C GLU A 175 2.27 -2.93 -3.84
N PHE A 176 3.45 -2.39 -3.56
CA PHE A 176 4.68 -2.86 -4.18
C PHE A 176 5.88 -2.71 -3.26
N SER A 177 6.91 -3.51 -3.52
CA SER A 177 8.19 -3.44 -2.81
C SER A 177 9.34 -3.53 -3.81
N VAL A 178 10.49 -2.99 -3.45
CA VAL A 178 11.69 -3.04 -4.27
C VAL A 178 12.85 -3.49 -3.40
N THR A 179 13.42 -4.66 -3.69
CA THR A 179 14.62 -5.16 -3.01
C THR A 179 15.81 -4.97 -3.92
N TRP A 180 16.87 -4.34 -3.42
CA TRP A 180 18.06 -4.05 -4.21
C TRP A 180 19.32 -3.93 -3.37
N GLN A 181 20.45 -4.05 -4.07
CA GLN A 181 21.77 -3.69 -3.60
C GLN A 181 22.61 -3.28 -4.79
N PHE A 182 23.29 -2.15 -4.69
CA PHE A 182 24.29 -1.71 -5.66
C PHE A 182 25.54 -1.19 -4.95
N ASP A 183 26.70 -1.40 -5.57
CA ASP A 183 27.89 -0.65 -5.22
C ASP A 183 27.72 0.82 -5.61
N ALA A 184 28.48 1.73 -4.97
CA ALA A 184 28.44 3.15 -5.30
C ALA A 184 28.80 3.39 -6.78
N GLY A 185 27.92 4.12 -7.49
CA GLY A 185 28.18 4.60 -8.84
C GLY A 185 29.23 5.71 -8.89
N PRO A 186 29.72 6.08 -10.08
CA PRO A 186 30.58 7.25 -10.24
C PRO A 186 29.84 8.54 -9.89
N ASN A 187 30.55 9.58 -9.44
CA ASN A 187 29.95 10.88 -9.11
C ASN A 187 29.20 11.55 -10.29
N THR A 188 29.50 11.16 -11.52
CA THR A 188 28.80 11.67 -12.72
C THR A 188 27.47 10.97 -12.99
N GLN A 189 27.24 9.80 -12.40
CA GLN A 189 26.03 8.98 -12.56
C GLN A 189 25.88 8.08 -11.32
N PRO A 190 25.49 8.65 -10.16
CA PRO A 190 25.46 7.91 -8.91
C PRO A 190 24.19 7.07 -8.73
N VAL A 191 23.12 7.38 -9.47
CA VAL A 191 21.83 6.67 -9.45
C VAL A 191 21.87 5.49 -10.42
N HIS A 192 21.47 4.31 -9.96
CA HIS A 192 21.36 3.10 -10.80
C HIS A 192 19.92 2.83 -11.25
N ALA A 193 18.93 3.22 -10.46
CA ALA A 193 17.53 2.97 -10.76
C ALA A 193 16.63 4.02 -10.11
N TYR A 194 15.47 4.28 -10.72
CA TYR A 194 14.35 4.96 -10.08
C TYR A 194 13.12 4.05 -10.17
N SER A 195 13.04 3.06 -9.30
CA SER A 195 11.91 2.13 -9.28
C SER A 195 10.65 2.85 -8.82
N ASN A 196 9.65 2.89 -9.69
CA ASN A 196 8.48 3.76 -9.47
C ASN A 196 7.18 3.11 -9.91
N LEU A 197 6.09 3.71 -9.45
CA LEU A 197 4.79 3.68 -10.10
C LEU A 197 4.58 4.99 -10.87
N LEU A 198 4.00 4.88 -12.07
CA LEU A 198 3.55 5.98 -12.92
C LEU A 198 2.03 6.02 -12.90
N VAL A 199 1.48 7.22 -12.75
CA VAL A 199 0.04 7.47 -12.83
C VAL A 199 -0.36 7.59 -14.30
N GLU A 200 -1.37 6.83 -14.72
CA GLU A 200 -1.82 6.79 -16.10
C GLU A 200 -3.17 7.49 -16.28
N ASN A 201 -3.44 7.96 -17.50
CA ASN A 201 -4.75 8.44 -17.98
C ASN A 201 -5.36 9.71 -17.36
N VAL A 202 -4.73 10.33 -16.36
CA VAL A 202 -5.20 11.60 -15.75
C VAL A 202 -4.40 12.84 -16.19
N LEU A 203 -3.18 12.63 -16.70
CA LEU A 203 -2.28 13.66 -17.23
C LEU A 203 -2.18 13.53 -18.77
N PRO A 204 -1.89 14.62 -19.50
CA PRO A 204 -1.38 15.90 -19.03
C PRO A 204 -2.45 16.96 -18.73
N LEU A 205 -2.17 17.84 -17.77
CA LEU A 205 -3.00 19.00 -17.42
C LEU A 205 -2.12 20.24 -17.27
N THR A 206 -2.64 21.40 -17.66
CA THR A 206 -1.96 22.68 -17.33
C THR A 206 -1.99 22.89 -15.83
N LEU A 207 -0.91 23.41 -15.23
CA LEU A 207 -0.82 23.60 -13.79
C LEU A 207 -2.02 24.39 -13.25
N GLU A 208 -2.42 25.48 -13.92
CA GLU A 208 -3.55 26.32 -13.51
C GLU A 208 -4.93 25.63 -13.54
N LYS A 209 -5.05 24.47 -14.19
CA LYS A 209 -6.28 23.65 -14.15
C LYS A 209 -6.29 22.69 -12.98
N ILE A 210 -5.16 22.42 -12.34
CA ILE A 210 -5.12 21.58 -11.15
C ILE A 210 -5.60 22.43 -9.97
N SER A 211 -6.47 21.85 -9.16
CA SER A 211 -6.99 22.48 -7.93
C SER A 211 -6.44 21.83 -6.66
N GLU A 212 -6.19 20.52 -6.70
CA GLU A 212 -5.64 19.73 -5.59
C GLU A 212 -4.90 18.51 -6.17
N ILE A 213 -3.85 18.07 -5.47
CA ILE A 213 -3.13 16.81 -5.68
C ILE A 213 -3.15 16.07 -4.34
N ASN A 214 -4.26 15.35 -4.09
CA ASN A 214 -4.44 14.65 -2.83
C ASN A 214 -3.66 13.33 -2.84
N LEU A 215 -2.69 13.21 -1.96
CA LEU A 215 -1.85 12.03 -1.79
C LEU A 215 -2.11 11.40 -0.42
N ASP A 216 -2.39 10.10 -0.41
CA ASP A 216 -2.33 9.23 0.77
C ASP A 216 -1.21 8.21 0.57
N LEU A 217 -0.16 8.37 1.37
CA LEU A 217 1.11 7.67 1.20
C LEU A 217 1.54 7.03 2.51
N HIS A 218 1.95 5.77 2.43
CA HIS A 218 2.75 5.10 3.45
C HIS A 218 3.85 4.30 2.76
N TRP A 219 5.09 4.51 3.20
CA TRP A 219 6.24 3.74 2.79
C TRP A 219 7.16 3.43 3.97
N THR A 220 7.99 2.40 3.82
CA THR A 220 9.06 2.06 4.76
C THR A 220 10.30 1.57 4.01
N TYR A 221 11.44 1.60 4.71
CA TYR A 221 12.69 0.99 4.26
C TYR A 221 13.26 0.07 5.32
N GLY A 222 13.74 -1.10 4.92
CA GLY A 222 14.42 -2.04 5.81
C GLY A 222 15.69 -2.61 5.20
N VAL A 223 16.65 -2.98 6.05
CA VAL A 223 17.77 -3.84 5.62
C VAL A 223 17.28 -5.28 5.53
N GLY A 224 17.60 -5.94 4.42
CA GLY A 224 17.22 -7.29 4.11
C GLY A 224 16.37 -7.41 2.84
N ASN A 225 15.82 -8.61 2.65
CA ASN A 225 15.08 -9.01 1.44
C ASN A 225 13.55 -8.96 1.61
N THR A 226 13.08 -8.43 2.73
CA THR A 226 11.66 -8.45 3.09
C THR A 226 11.23 -7.06 3.53
N PRO A 227 9.99 -6.65 3.22
CA PRO A 227 9.41 -5.45 3.78
C PRO A 227 9.54 -5.39 5.31
N ALA A 228 9.81 -4.20 5.83
CA ALA A 228 9.79 -3.90 7.26
C ALA A 228 8.53 -3.08 7.60
N GLU A 229 7.94 -3.29 8.78
CA GLU A 229 6.73 -2.54 9.19
C GLU A 229 7.01 -1.07 9.52
N SER A 230 8.27 -0.71 9.75
CA SER A 230 8.76 0.65 10.03
C SER A 230 10.21 0.78 9.61
N THR A 231 10.66 2.00 9.31
CA THR A 231 12.07 2.29 9.04
C THR A 231 12.87 2.42 10.33
N ASP A 232 14.09 1.88 10.32
CA ASP A 232 15.08 2.06 11.38
C ASP A 232 16.28 2.83 10.82
N ASP A 233 16.26 4.15 10.96
CA ASP A 233 17.28 5.07 10.44
C ASP A 233 18.69 4.71 10.92
N ALA A 234 18.82 4.21 12.16
CA ALA A 234 20.12 3.84 12.70
C ALA A 234 20.68 2.61 11.97
N THR A 235 19.82 1.63 11.68
CA THR A 235 20.18 0.44 10.89
C THR A 235 20.47 0.80 9.43
N LEU A 236 19.67 1.67 8.81
CA LEU A 236 19.94 2.15 7.44
C LEU A 236 21.28 2.88 7.34
N LYS A 237 21.57 3.77 8.30
CA LYS A 237 22.83 4.49 8.40
C LYS A 237 24.01 3.55 8.65
N ALA A 238 23.87 2.53 9.49
CA ALA A 238 24.89 1.52 9.71
C ALA A 238 25.18 0.69 8.44
N ASN A 239 24.15 0.49 7.61
CA ASN A 239 24.26 -0.15 6.29
C ASN A 239 24.82 0.78 5.20
N ASP A 240 25.11 2.05 5.52
CA ASP A 240 25.62 3.04 4.57
C ASP A 240 24.71 3.18 3.34
N LEU A 241 23.40 3.14 3.59
CA LEU A 241 22.39 3.28 2.55
C LEU A 241 22.44 4.68 1.96
N ALA A 242 22.54 4.76 0.63
CA ALA A 242 22.29 5.96 -0.13
C ALA A 242 21.04 5.78 -1.01
N THR A 243 19.99 6.56 -0.73
CA THR A 243 18.70 6.49 -1.44
C THR A 243 17.84 7.71 -1.13
N ASN A 244 16.77 7.92 -1.90
CA ASN A 244 15.67 8.79 -1.53
C ASN A 244 14.32 8.06 -1.70
N VAL A 245 13.25 8.72 -1.27
CA VAL A 245 11.87 8.34 -1.58
C VAL A 245 11.18 9.59 -2.10
N ALA A 246 10.70 9.55 -3.34
CA ALA A 246 10.31 10.76 -4.06
C ALA A 246 9.04 10.58 -4.89
N VAL A 247 8.25 11.65 -4.95
CA VAL A 247 7.43 11.94 -6.13
C VAL A 247 8.32 12.64 -7.15
N ASP A 248 8.14 12.31 -8.42
CA ASP A 248 8.85 12.88 -9.55
C ASP A 248 7.87 13.29 -10.65
N MET A 249 7.91 14.54 -11.07
CA MET A 249 6.95 15.14 -11.99
C MET A 249 7.65 15.94 -13.06
N PHE A 250 7.16 15.88 -14.30
CA PHE A 250 7.79 16.55 -15.43
C PHE A 250 6.87 17.58 -16.07
N PHE A 251 7.36 18.82 -16.20
CA PHE A 251 6.59 19.96 -16.71
C PHE A 251 7.20 20.55 -17.98
N ASP A 252 6.35 21.04 -18.88
CA ASP A 252 6.77 21.80 -20.06
C ASP A 252 5.62 22.64 -20.63
N THR A 253 5.94 23.75 -21.26
CA THR A 253 5.02 24.52 -22.12
C THR A 253 4.38 23.69 -23.23
N ASP A 254 5.11 22.70 -23.77
CA ASP A 254 4.65 21.75 -24.76
C ASP A 254 4.15 20.48 -24.09
N GLN A 255 2.85 20.21 -24.26
CA GLN A 255 2.17 19.06 -23.70
C GLN A 255 2.87 17.71 -23.97
N LYS A 256 3.48 17.52 -25.15
CA LYS A 256 4.13 16.25 -25.49
C LYS A 256 5.51 16.13 -24.87
N LYS A 257 6.23 17.24 -24.72
CA LYS A 257 7.50 17.26 -23.99
C LYS A 257 7.29 17.00 -22.50
N ALA A 258 6.25 17.55 -21.89
CA ALA A 258 5.90 17.29 -20.49
C ALA A 258 5.65 15.80 -20.21
N GLN A 259 5.24 15.03 -21.22
CA GLN A 259 5.05 13.58 -21.16
C GLN A 259 6.33 12.76 -21.42
N ASN A 260 7.50 13.41 -21.47
CA ASN A 260 8.78 12.75 -21.73
C ASN A 260 9.86 13.31 -20.79
N SER A 261 10.29 12.49 -19.83
CA SER A 261 11.24 12.88 -18.79
C SER A 261 12.59 13.37 -19.34
N SER A 262 13.00 12.92 -20.53
CA SER A 262 14.25 13.36 -21.16
C SER A 262 14.14 14.64 -22.00
N LEU A 263 12.92 15.15 -22.21
CA LEU A 263 12.65 16.32 -23.06
C LEU A 263 11.93 17.46 -22.34
N ALA A 264 11.29 17.20 -21.21
CA ALA A 264 10.59 18.20 -20.41
C ALA A 264 11.56 19.27 -19.90
N GLY A 265 11.16 20.54 -19.98
CA GLY A 265 11.96 21.67 -19.49
C GLY A 265 12.17 21.68 -17.97
N PHE A 266 11.24 21.07 -17.21
CA PHE A 266 11.32 21.01 -15.75
C PHE A 266 11.15 19.58 -15.23
N GLU A 267 11.94 19.24 -14.23
CA GLU A 267 11.77 18.08 -13.35
C GLU A 267 11.49 18.62 -11.94
N VAL A 268 10.34 18.29 -11.39
CA VAL A 268 9.89 18.75 -10.07
C VAL A 268 9.67 17.56 -9.18
N MET A 269 10.50 17.44 -8.16
CA MET A 269 10.49 16.33 -7.23
C MET A 269 10.02 16.76 -5.83
N VAL A 270 9.38 15.84 -5.12
CA VAL A 270 9.07 15.97 -3.69
C VAL A 270 9.67 14.77 -2.98
N TRP A 271 10.79 14.96 -2.30
CA TRP A 271 11.49 13.92 -1.55
C TRP A 271 10.93 13.87 -0.13
N PHE A 272 10.34 12.72 0.21
CA PHE A 272 9.85 12.42 1.55
C PHE A 272 10.97 11.92 2.47
N ALA A 273 12.08 11.45 1.92
CA ALA A 273 13.28 11.13 2.66
C ALA A 273 14.51 11.14 1.75
N ASP A 274 15.66 11.41 2.34
CA ASP A 274 16.99 11.18 1.79
C ASP A 274 17.86 10.46 2.83
N TYR A 275 18.66 9.51 2.37
CA TYR A 275 19.63 8.78 3.17
C TYR A 275 20.98 8.80 2.48
N GLY A 276 22.04 8.98 3.27
CA GLY A 276 23.42 8.90 2.78
C GLY A 276 23.89 10.14 2.02
N ALA A 277 25.19 10.40 2.10
CA ALA A 277 25.79 11.62 1.53
C ALA A 277 25.79 11.66 -0.01
N SER A 278 25.51 10.55 -0.68
CA SER A 278 25.44 10.45 -2.14
C SER A 278 24.05 10.76 -2.70
N ALA A 279 22.99 10.65 -1.90
CA ALA A 279 21.64 11.01 -2.31
C ALA A 279 21.37 12.47 -1.93
N GLN A 280 21.69 13.40 -2.82
CA GLN A 280 21.55 14.83 -2.57
C GLN A 280 20.77 15.48 -3.71
N PRO A 281 19.85 16.42 -3.42
CA PRO A 281 19.14 17.13 -4.46
C PRO A 281 20.09 18.03 -5.25
N PHE A 282 19.75 18.27 -6.51
CA PHE A 282 20.41 19.30 -7.31
C PHE A 282 20.27 20.67 -6.63
N GLY A 283 21.38 21.41 -6.54
CA GLY A 283 21.41 22.75 -5.94
C GLY A 283 21.55 22.78 -4.41
N LEU A 284 21.76 21.63 -3.75
CA LEU A 284 22.04 21.60 -2.30
C LEU A 284 23.17 22.55 -1.89
N ASP A 285 24.25 22.57 -2.65
CA ASP A 285 25.44 23.39 -2.40
C ASP A 285 25.17 24.91 -2.52
N LYS A 286 24.09 25.28 -3.22
CA LYS A 286 23.61 26.67 -3.35
C LYS A 286 22.70 27.10 -2.19
N GLY A 287 22.28 26.15 -1.36
CA GLY A 287 21.36 26.35 -0.25
C GLY A 287 19.89 26.39 -0.68
N ALA A 288 19.00 26.29 0.31
CA ALA A 288 17.56 26.28 0.07
C ALA A 288 17.07 27.62 -0.50
N VAL A 289 16.25 27.55 -1.55
CA VAL A 289 15.59 28.69 -2.20
C VAL A 289 14.49 29.25 -1.29
N THR A 290 13.68 28.36 -0.71
CA THR A 290 12.59 28.69 0.22
C THR A 290 12.20 27.44 1.02
N THR A 291 11.37 27.61 2.04
CA THR A 291 10.73 26.51 2.77
C THR A 291 9.22 26.61 2.72
N LYS A 292 8.52 25.48 2.87
CA LYS A 292 7.06 25.40 2.93
C LYS A 292 6.64 24.23 3.81
N THR A 293 5.69 24.48 4.72
CA THR A 293 5.06 23.43 5.53
C THR A 293 3.69 23.09 4.96
N ILE A 294 3.44 21.81 4.70
CA ILE A 294 2.14 21.26 4.34
C ILE A 294 1.86 20.02 5.18
N GLU A 295 0.64 19.87 5.70
CA GLU A 295 0.23 18.69 6.49
C GLU A 295 1.17 18.30 7.65
N GLY A 296 1.86 19.29 8.23
CA GLY A 296 2.81 19.09 9.33
C GLY A 296 4.22 18.68 8.92
N ALA A 297 4.49 18.42 7.65
CA ALA A 297 5.82 18.20 7.10
C ALA A 297 6.41 19.50 6.55
N GLU A 298 7.63 19.84 6.93
CA GLU A 298 8.37 20.98 6.37
C GLU A 298 9.26 20.52 5.22
N PHE A 299 9.19 21.22 4.09
CA PHE A 299 9.98 20.98 2.90
C PHE A 299 10.86 22.18 2.58
N SER A 300 12.11 21.92 2.19
CA SER A 300 13.05 22.91 1.65
C SER A 300 13.19 22.73 0.15
N LEU A 301 13.01 23.80 -0.62
CA LEU A 301 13.20 23.80 -2.08
C LEU A 301 14.67 24.00 -2.44
N TYR A 302 15.22 23.11 -3.24
CA TYR A 302 16.51 23.25 -3.91
C TYR A 302 16.30 23.31 -5.42
N ALA A 303 17.17 24.04 -6.12
CA ALA A 303 17.05 24.20 -7.57
C ALA A 303 18.42 24.25 -8.25
N ASP A 304 18.56 23.51 -9.34
CA ASP A 304 19.67 23.61 -10.29
C ASP A 304 19.24 23.24 -11.71
N THR A 305 20.18 23.33 -12.64
CA THR A 305 20.02 22.87 -14.02
C THR A 305 20.85 21.63 -14.24
N HIS A 306 20.25 20.61 -14.83
CA HIS A 306 20.91 19.40 -15.31
C HIS A 306 20.79 19.32 -16.84
N THR A 307 21.87 18.97 -17.53
CA THR A 307 21.84 18.81 -18.99
C THR A 307 21.43 17.39 -19.35
N VAL A 308 20.27 17.25 -19.98
CA VAL A 308 19.73 15.99 -20.51
C VAL A 308 19.84 15.97 -22.05
N ALA A 309 19.48 14.83 -22.67
CA ALA A 309 19.53 14.69 -24.13
C ALA A 309 18.67 15.74 -24.87
N GLY A 310 17.58 16.20 -24.25
CA GLY A 310 16.69 17.24 -24.79
C GLY A 310 17.18 18.68 -24.63
N GLY A 311 18.28 18.92 -23.91
CA GLY A 311 18.78 20.25 -23.55
C GLY A 311 18.94 20.41 -22.05
N ASP A 312 18.95 21.66 -21.59
CA ASP A 312 18.96 21.96 -20.17
C ASP A 312 17.56 21.73 -19.58
N GLN A 313 17.50 20.95 -18.50
CA GLN A 313 16.32 20.70 -17.69
C GLN A 313 16.53 21.34 -16.32
N HIS A 314 15.54 22.11 -15.87
CA HIS A 314 15.57 22.72 -14.54
C HIS A 314 15.00 21.74 -13.52
N VAL A 315 15.83 21.34 -12.56
CA VAL A 315 15.47 20.39 -11.51
C VAL A 315 15.14 21.15 -10.24
N LEU A 316 13.91 21.00 -9.75
CA LEU A 316 13.39 21.65 -8.54
C LEU A 316 12.97 20.57 -7.55
N THR A 317 13.65 20.49 -6.41
CA THR A 317 13.42 19.42 -5.43
C THR A 317 12.99 19.99 -4.10
N TRP A 318 11.75 19.68 -3.70
CA TRP A 318 11.27 19.88 -2.33
C TRP A 318 11.72 18.71 -1.47
N VAL A 319 12.63 18.92 -0.52
CA VAL A 319 13.11 17.87 0.38
C VAL A 319 12.52 18.06 1.76
N ALA A 320 11.87 17.02 2.29
CA ALA A 320 11.36 16.99 3.65
C ALA A 320 12.53 17.12 4.65
N THR A 321 12.38 17.94 5.68
CA THR A 321 13.43 18.13 6.70
C THR A 321 13.63 16.91 7.59
N GLU A 322 12.61 16.06 7.69
CA GLU A 322 12.63 14.78 8.39
C GLU A 322 11.99 13.71 7.49
N ALA A 323 12.43 12.46 7.63
CA ALA A 323 11.86 11.34 6.89
C ALA A 323 10.35 11.22 7.16
N THR A 324 9.56 11.40 6.12
CA THR A 324 8.10 11.43 6.16
C THR A 324 7.57 10.12 5.57
N GLU A 325 7.55 9.07 6.39
CA GLU A 325 7.02 7.74 6.00
C GLU A 325 5.54 7.75 5.63
N LYS A 326 4.78 8.65 6.25
CA LYS A 326 3.34 8.79 6.06
C LYS A 326 3.01 10.22 5.70
N PHE A 327 2.26 10.39 4.63
CA PHE A 327 1.76 11.68 4.20
C PHE A 327 0.30 11.54 3.78
N HIS A 328 -0.56 12.43 4.26
CA HIS A 328 -1.97 12.46 3.91
C HIS A 328 -2.41 13.91 3.70
N GLY A 329 -2.56 14.32 2.45
CA GLY A 329 -3.14 15.61 2.09
C GLY A 329 -2.69 16.13 0.74
N ASP A 330 -2.72 17.46 0.56
CA ASP A 330 -2.57 18.10 -0.74
C ASP A 330 -1.12 18.53 -1.01
N LEU A 331 -0.51 17.99 -2.07
CA LEU A 331 0.83 18.39 -2.55
C LEU A 331 0.80 19.65 -3.40
N TYR A 332 -0.35 20.04 -3.95
CA TYR A 332 -0.45 21.15 -4.90
C TYR A 332 0.12 22.48 -4.40
N PRO A 333 0.04 22.86 -3.10
CA PRO A 333 0.68 24.07 -2.62
C PRO A 333 2.18 24.16 -2.90
N LEU A 334 2.91 23.03 -2.91
CA LEU A 334 4.34 22.99 -3.28
C LEU A 334 4.55 23.36 -4.75
N ILE A 335 3.63 22.96 -5.64
CA ILE A 335 3.65 23.29 -7.06
C ILE A 335 3.27 24.75 -7.27
N THR A 336 2.25 25.22 -6.55
CA THR A 336 1.79 26.61 -6.68
C THR A 336 2.85 27.62 -6.27
N ASP A 337 3.66 27.30 -5.27
CA ASP A 337 4.76 28.16 -4.85
C ASP A 337 5.79 28.33 -5.99
N LEU A 338 6.04 27.29 -6.81
CA LEU A 338 7.04 27.36 -7.89
C LEU A 338 6.71 28.45 -8.91
N TYR A 339 5.47 28.53 -9.39
CA TYR A 339 5.09 29.55 -10.38
C TYR A 339 4.85 30.94 -9.77
N THR A 340 5.03 31.12 -8.45
CA THR A 340 5.12 32.44 -7.81
C THR A 340 6.54 32.99 -7.77
N LEU A 341 7.54 32.11 -7.91
CA LEU A 341 8.94 32.48 -8.02
C LEU A 341 9.21 33.07 -9.42
N LYS A 342 10.25 33.91 -9.53
CA LYS A 342 10.56 34.66 -10.76
C LYS A 342 11.84 34.16 -11.40
N GLY A 343 11.82 34.02 -12.72
CA GLY A 343 12.97 33.64 -13.53
C GLY A 343 12.65 32.45 -14.44
N GLU A 344 13.56 32.14 -15.36
CA GLU A 344 13.40 31.05 -16.32
C GLU A 344 13.57 29.66 -15.69
N THR A 345 14.09 29.59 -14.46
CA THR A 345 14.29 28.35 -13.69
C THR A 345 12.99 27.76 -13.13
N TYR A 346 11.89 28.51 -13.15
CA TYR A 346 10.63 28.08 -12.53
C TYR A 346 9.53 27.91 -13.57
N PRO A 347 8.67 26.89 -13.43
CA PRO A 347 7.55 26.67 -14.34
C PRO A 347 6.54 27.82 -14.29
N ALA A 348 5.87 28.06 -15.40
CA ALA A 348 4.73 28.96 -15.50
C ALA A 348 3.42 28.22 -15.18
N LYS A 349 2.40 28.95 -14.72
CA LYS A 349 1.10 28.37 -14.37
C LYS A 349 0.38 27.72 -15.57
N ASP A 350 0.70 28.11 -16.80
CA ASP A 350 0.14 27.55 -18.03
C ASP A 350 0.98 26.41 -18.63
N ASP A 351 2.10 26.04 -17.99
CA ASP A 351 2.84 24.82 -18.33
C ASP A 351 2.00 23.57 -18.04
N TYR A 352 2.28 22.48 -18.74
CA TYR A 352 1.65 21.19 -18.53
C TYR A 352 2.45 20.36 -17.53
N MET A 353 1.78 19.75 -16.56
CA MET A 353 2.27 18.54 -15.90
C MET A 353 1.91 17.34 -16.77
N GLY A 354 2.92 16.59 -17.22
CA GLY A 354 2.72 15.45 -18.12
C GLY A 354 3.04 14.09 -17.53
N ILE A 355 3.88 14.04 -16.49
CA ILE A 355 4.24 12.83 -15.77
C ILE A 355 4.06 13.09 -14.26
N PHE A 356 3.52 12.09 -13.56
CA PHE A 356 3.56 11.99 -12.10
C PHE A 356 3.96 10.56 -11.74
N GLN A 357 5.10 10.43 -11.07
CA GLN A 357 5.65 9.15 -10.63
C GLN A 357 5.93 9.18 -9.14
N PHE A 358 5.88 8.03 -8.48
CA PHE A 358 6.31 7.87 -7.09
C PHE A 358 7.18 6.63 -6.94
N GLY A 359 8.32 6.77 -6.26
CA GLY A 359 9.28 5.69 -6.16
C GLY A 359 10.47 5.99 -5.26
N THR A 360 11.55 5.25 -5.50
CA THR A 360 12.82 5.37 -4.78
C THR A 360 13.99 5.32 -5.76
N GLU A 361 14.94 6.25 -5.62
CA GLU A 361 16.20 6.19 -6.36
C GLU A 361 17.23 5.34 -5.63
N ALA A 362 17.80 4.36 -6.32
CA ALA A 362 18.81 3.44 -5.78
C ALA A 362 20.22 3.95 -6.12
N PHE A 363 20.99 4.37 -5.11
CA PHE A 363 22.36 4.84 -5.28
C PHE A 363 23.37 3.78 -4.82
N SER A 364 23.31 3.36 -3.55
CA SER A 364 24.19 2.31 -3.03
C SER A 364 23.73 1.74 -1.69
N SER A 365 24.17 0.51 -1.38
CA SER A 365 24.00 -0.10 -0.06
C SER A 365 25.04 -1.21 0.18
N LYS A 366 25.43 -1.45 1.44
CA LYS A 366 26.38 -2.55 1.77
C LYS A 366 25.73 -3.93 1.75
N GLN A 367 24.42 -3.98 1.99
CA GLN A 367 23.60 -5.18 2.02
C GLN A 367 22.28 -4.88 1.32
N ASN A 368 21.61 -5.92 0.84
CA ASN A 368 20.24 -5.83 0.36
C ASN A 368 19.38 -4.99 1.30
N VAL A 369 18.63 -4.08 0.69
CA VAL A 369 17.62 -3.26 1.34
C VAL A 369 16.30 -3.43 0.60
N THR A 370 15.19 -3.22 1.30
CA THR A 370 13.85 -3.31 0.73
C THR A 370 13.07 -2.06 1.04
N PHE A 371 12.71 -1.32 -0.01
CA PHE A 371 11.65 -0.32 0.00
C PHE A 371 10.30 -1.02 -0.08
N TRP A 372 9.32 -0.56 0.69
CA TRP A 372 7.95 -1.07 0.62
C TRP A 372 6.95 0.06 0.69
N CYS A 373 5.99 0.05 -0.22
CA CYS A 373 4.86 0.98 -0.24
C CYS A 373 3.55 0.17 -0.13
N PRO A 374 3.04 -0.03 1.10
CA PRO A 374 1.74 -0.67 1.32
C PRO A 374 0.55 0.22 0.96
N THR A 375 0.75 1.54 0.88
CA THR A 375 -0.34 2.48 0.60
C THR A 375 0.16 3.60 -0.29
N PHE A 376 -0.43 3.65 -1.48
CA PHE A 376 -0.34 4.79 -2.37
C PHE A 376 -1.73 5.04 -2.96
N SER A 377 -2.26 6.23 -2.74
CA SER A 377 -3.49 6.70 -3.37
C SER A 377 -3.32 8.13 -3.81
N LEU A 378 -3.70 8.44 -5.05
CA LEU A 378 -3.55 9.78 -5.62
C LEU A 378 -4.84 10.24 -6.28
N ASP A 379 -5.32 11.44 -5.97
CA ASP A 379 -6.46 12.05 -6.65
C ASP A 379 -6.08 13.46 -7.12
N ILE A 380 -5.85 13.60 -8.43
CA ILE A 380 -5.58 14.89 -9.07
C ILE A 380 -6.92 15.50 -9.49
N LYS A 381 -7.29 16.63 -8.87
CA LYS A 381 -8.56 17.32 -9.16
C LYS A 381 -8.34 18.47 -10.12
N SER A 382 -9.18 18.56 -11.15
CA SER A 382 -9.14 19.62 -12.18
C SER A 382 -10.49 20.26 -12.48
#